data_AF-A0A3M7KSK5-F1
#
_entry.id   AF-A0A3M7KSK5-F1
#
_cell.length_a   1.000
_cell.length_b   1.000
_cell.length_c   1.000
_cell.angle_alpha   90.00
_cell.angle_beta   90.00
_cell.angle_gamma   90.00
#
_symmetry.space_group_name_H-M   'P 1'
#
loop_
_entity.id
_entity.type
_entity.pdbx_description
1 polymer ?
#
loop_
_entity_poly.entity_id
_entity_poly.type
_entity_poly.pdbx_seq_one_letter_code
_entity_poly.pdbx_strand_id
1 'polypeptide(L)'
;MERWGLLTCLVLATCISWTQSQAVGVGDDTPAPATPDSGVNTTAPQTLAEKQYQKAISIRDSASPSKEDLATAVNLLLAAAGIDAIQVAPGRGRAAGTGPPQARDAPVTAADVSIVPTPNAGAPHKEALRELIYVYLEGDGVPYNPAIADALLHVLADAGSAEAGADVGLHTSLGVRLVGPNPRGALFALSAPDLPAALARYQLAAMAGDGAAQMALGHRHLHGLGVPRSCEAAALYYIPAAGAAVALASTRQGLPPQRALRLAGATGGGGAHPRHDPGQEVLHYQWFADFGHVEAARAVALALARGGDADMVRAVGYLRQSAEAGDAEAQAHLGHAYAGGVGVARDNATAAHWFKQAAEKGHPSGYFGLGYMHLEGSVEGASLQRAFSYFRQAADAGVMVGQWPGHADAHFFLGMMHLRGMAVAPDMQRAVHHLGVAARRGHILAGYDLAMLHLGGHTGSRAACPDAVALLKEVAERGWPTLQEAHEEWLRGEPEWALLNYLKAAEMGYEAGQSNAAWMLARGHGG
;
A
#
# COMPACT_ATOMS: atom_id res chain seq x y z
N MET A 1 -2.12 -17.50 -19.02
CA MET A 1 -2.44 -16.10 -19.37
C MET A 1 -2.56 -15.34 -18.06
N GLU A 2 -1.64 -14.38 -17.89
CA GLU A 2 -1.55 -13.33 -16.86
C GLU A 2 -1.56 -13.71 -15.37
N ARG A 3 -0.36 -14.02 -14.84
CA ARG A 3 0.06 -13.83 -13.44
C ARG A 3 1.58 -13.99 -13.37
N TRP A 4 2.36 -12.92 -13.58
CA TRP A 4 3.79 -12.86 -13.21
C TRP A 4 4.18 -11.40 -12.92
N GLY A 5 4.34 -11.10 -11.64
CA GLY A 5 4.97 -9.87 -11.17
C GLY A 5 6.47 -9.89 -11.42
N LEU A 6 6.90 -8.98 -12.31
CA LEU A 6 8.08 -8.12 -12.21
C LEU A 6 9.37 -8.68 -11.57
N LEU A 7 10.31 -9.06 -12.44
CA LEU A 7 11.75 -9.15 -12.17
C LEU A 7 12.45 -7.86 -12.65
N THR A 8 13.21 -7.25 -11.75
CA THR A 8 14.08 -6.06 -11.90
C THR A 8 15.34 -6.27 -12.75
N CYS A 9 15.83 -5.23 -13.45
CA CYS A 9 17.25 -4.77 -13.43
C CYS A 9 17.59 -3.49 -14.27
N LEU A 10 18.21 -2.50 -13.59
CA LEU A 10 19.28 -1.51 -13.92
C LEU A 10 19.23 -0.58 -15.17
N VAL A 11 19.67 0.70 -15.08
CA VAL A 11 21.09 1.14 -14.98
C VAL A 11 21.26 2.62 -14.51
N LEU A 12 22.20 2.81 -13.55
CA LEU A 12 23.14 3.92 -13.21
C LEU A 12 22.74 5.31 -12.62
N ALA A 13 23.05 5.45 -11.32
CA ALA A 13 24.08 6.29 -10.67
C ALA A 13 24.36 7.77 -11.08
N THR A 14 24.11 8.68 -10.13
CA THR A 14 24.96 9.78 -9.56
C THR A 14 24.01 10.65 -8.69
N CYS A 15 24.23 11.02 -7.42
CA CYS A 15 25.43 11.29 -6.61
C CYS A 15 25.26 10.87 -5.14
N ILE A 16 26.38 10.43 -4.55
CA ILE A 16 26.65 10.28 -3.11
C ILE A 16 27.28 11.57 -2.59
N SER A 17 26.87 12.01 -1.40
CA SER A 17 27.69 12.56 -0.29
C SER A 17 26.77 13.29 0.70
N TRP A 18 26.92 13.32 2.02
CA TRP A 18 27.73 12.59 2.99
C TRP A 18 27.24 13.13 4.36
N THR A 19 26.67 12.31 5.24
CA THR A 19 26.81 12.46 6.71
C THR A 19 26.50 11.12 7.37
N GLN A 20 27.52 10.28 7.49
CA GLN A 20 27.62 9.28 8.55
C GLN A 20 28.47 9.90 9.66
N SER A 21 27.97 9.82 10.89
CA SER A 21 28.81 9.78 12.08
C SER A 21 28.02 9.16 13.25
N GLN A 22 28.16 7.83 13.34
CA GLN A 22 28.23 6.97 14.51
C GLN A 22 27.03 6.85 15.47
N ALA A 23 26.45 5.63 15.55
CA ALA A 23 26.62 4.76 16.71
C ALA A 23 25.92 3.38 16.56
N VAL A 24 26.74 2.33 16.66
CA VAL A 24 26.49 0.97 17.19
C VAL A 24 25.65 0.01 16.35
N GLY A 25 26.33 -1.04 15.88
CA GLY A 25 25.78 -2.07 15.01
C GLY A 25 24.98 -3.16 15.72
N VAL A 26 24.06 -3.72 14.94
CA VAL A 26 23.57 -5.09 15.02
C VAL A 26 23.55 -5.58 13.57
N GLY A 27 24.16 -6.74 13.32
CA GLY A 27 24.30 -7.29 11.97
C GLY A 27 22.94 -7.68 11.40
N ASP A 28 22.60 -7.11 10.26
CA ASP A 28 21.50 -7.55 9.41
C ASP A 28 22.09 -8.26 8.18
N ASP A 29 21.90 -9.57 8.11
CA ASP A 29 22.13 -10.37 6.92
C ASP A 29 20.93 -10.23 5.98
N THR A 30 20.94 -9.20 5.14
CA THR A 30 20.09 -9.14 3.94
C THR A 30 20.98 -8.94 2.70
N PRO A 31 21.01 -9.87 1.72
CA PRO A 31 21.71 -9.63 0.48
C PRO A 31 20.91 -8.69 -0.43
N ALA A 32 21.59 -7.66 -0.95
CA ALA A 32 21.10 -6.76 -1.99
C ALA A 32 20.82 -7.50 -3.32
N PRO A 33 19.95 -6.97 -4.21
CA PRO A 33 19.62 -7.63 -5.47
C PRO A 33 20.81 -7.65 -6.43
N ALA A 34 21.17 -8.85 -6.91
CA ALA A 34 22.25 -9.07 -7.85
C ALA A 34 21.92 -8.55 -9.26
N THR A 35 22.85 -7.83 -9.87
CA THR A 35 22.87 -7.45 -11.29
C THR A 35 23.41 -8.61 -12.14
N PRO A 36 22.99 -8.81 -13.40
CA PRO A 36 23.46 -9.94 -14.20
C PRO A 36 24.88 -9.72 -14.74
N ASP A 37 25.62 -10.82 -14.78
CA ASP A 37 26.93 -11.05 -15.43
C ASP A 37 28.19 -10.41 -14.82
N SER A 38 28.79 -11.16 -13.88
CA SER A 38 30.13 -11.69 -14.11
C SER A 38 30.32 -12.97 -13.29
N GLY A 39 30.81 -14.02 -13.95
CA GLY A 39 30.88 -15.37 -13.40
C GLY A 39 31.72 -15.47 -12.13
N VAL A 40 31.05 -15.52 -10.98
CA VAL A 40 31.60 -16.02 -9.72
C VAL A 40 30.55 -16.95 -9.12
N ASN A 41 30.80 -18.25 -9.26
CA ASN A 41 29.97 -19.32 -8.69
C ASN A 41 30.10 -19.29 -7.16
N THR A 42 29.22 -18.53 -6.49
CA THR A 42 29.09 -18.50 -5.03
C THR A 42 27.81 -19.23 -4.63
N THR A 43 27.78 -20.54 -4.86
CA THR A 43 26.72 -21.39 -4.32
C THR A 43 27.07 -21.76 -2.88
N ALA A 44 26.58 -20.97 -1.91
CA ALA A 44 26.42 -21.47 -0.55
C ALA A 44 25.58 -22.76 -0.62
N PRO A 45 25.89 -23.80 0.17
CA PRO A 45 25.13 -25.06 0.11
C PRO A 45 23.68 -24.81 0.52
N GLN A 46 22.75 -24.93 -0.43
CA GLN A 46 21.31 -24.83 -0.15
C GLN A 46 20.90 -25.91 0.85
N THR A 47 20.16 -25.50 1.88
CA THR A 47 19.58 -26.42 2.86
C THR A 47 18.59 -27.38 2.20
N LEU A 48 18.32 -28.53 2.83
CA LEU A 48 17.31 -29.45 2.31
C LEU A 48 15.93 -28.80 2.22
N ALA A 49 15.57 -27.97 3.22
CA ALA A 49 14.32 -27.23 3.26
C ALA A 49 14.17 -26.26 2.08
N GLU A 50 15.23 -25.49 1.75
CA GLU A 50 15.23 -24.58 0.59
C GLU A 50 14.98 -25.36 -0.72
N LYS A 51 15.65 -26.51 -0.89
CA LYS A 51 15.45 -27.36 -2.09
C LYS A 51 14.03 -27.90 -2.19
N GLN A 52 13.44 -28.30 -1.06
CA GLN A 52 12.07 -28.78 -1.01
C GLN A 52 11.08 -27.66 -1.35
N TYR A 53 11.28 -26.46 -0.79
CA TYR A 53 10.49 -25.27 -1.09
C TYR A 53 10.56 -24.91 -2.58
N GLN A 54 11.75 -24.74 -3.14
CA GLN A 54 11.93 -24.39 -4.57
C GLN A 54 11.29 -25.44 -5.49
N LYS A 55 11.41 -26.73 -5.15
CA LYS A 55 10.75 -27.80 -5.91
C LYS A 55 9.23 -27.68 -5.84
N ALA A 56 8.66 -27.40 -4.67
CA ALA A 56 7.23 -27.21 -4.51
C ALA A 56 6.70 -26.05 -5.36
N ILE A 57 7.39 -24.90 -5.34
CA ILE A 57 7.03 -23.73 -6.16
C ILE A 57 7.11 -24.06 -7.65
N SER A 58 8.18 -24.72 -8.10
CA SER A 58 8.32 -25.10 -9.52
C SER A 58 7.18 -26.02 -10.03
N ILE A 59 6.62 -26.86 -9.15
CA ILE A 59 5.49 -27.72 -9.49
C ILE A 59 4.22 -26.88 -9.61
N ARG A 60 3.97 -25.97 -8.66
CA ARG A 60 2.78 -25.11 -8.64
C ARG A 60 2.74 -24.12 -9.80
N ASP A 61 3.90 -23.61 -10.21
CA ASP A 61 4.04 -22.64 -11.30
C ASP A 61 4.03 -23.28 -12.70
N SER A 62 3.89 -24.61 -12.78
CA SER A 62 3.77 -25.30 -14.06
C SER A 62 2.50 -24.88 -14.81
N ALA A 63 2.50 -24.98 -16.14
CA ALA A 63 1.45 -24.39 -16.99
C ALA A 63 0.04 -24.95 -16.74
N SER A 64 -0.11 -26.09 -16.04
CA SER A 64 -1.37 -26.71 -15.59
C SER A 64 -1.06 -27.88 -14.63
N PRO A 65 -0.78 -27.64 -13.34
CA PRO A 65 -0.49 -28.71 -12.40
C PRO A 65 -1.72 -29.59 -12.18
N SER A 66 -1.53 -30.91 -12.16
CA SER A 66 -2.61 -31.83 -11.78
C SER A 66 -2.90 -31.76 -10.28
N LYS A 67 -4.03 -32.31 -9.83
CA LYS A 67 -4.33 -32.41 -8.39
C LYS A 67 -3.26 -33.21 -7.62
N GLU A 68 -2.67 -34.21 -8.25
CA GLU A 68 -1.60 -35.02 -7.67
C GLU A 68 -0.29 -34.25 -7.58
N ASP A 69 0.00 -33.41 -8.59
CA ASP A 69 1.15 -32.49 -8.57
C ASP A 69 1.01 -31.47 -7.42
N LEU A 70 -0.17 -30.86 -7.27
CA LEU A 70 -0.44 -29.93 -6.17
C LEU A 70 -0.33 -30.61 -4.80
N ALA A 71 -0.88 -31.83 -4.64
CA ALA A 71 -0.72 -32.60 -3.41
C ALA A 71 0.76 -32.93 -3.12
N THR A 72 1.55 -33.22 -4.15
CA THR A 72 3.00 -33.43 -4.04
C THR A 72 3.72 -32.15 -3.61
N ALA A 73 3.33 -31.00 -4.16
CA ALA A 73 3.87 -29.70 -3.76
C ALA A 73 3.55 -29.40 -2.29
N VAL A 74 2.33 -29.69 -1.82
CA VAL A 74 1.95 -29.54 -0.41
C VAL A 74 2.82 -30.40 0.51
N ASN A 75 3.06 -31.66 0.16
CA ASN A 75 3.93 -32.53 0.95
C ASN A 75 5.38 -31.99 1.02
N LEU A 76 5.88 -31.41 -0.07
CA LEU A 76 7.19 -30.76 -0.09
C LEU A 76 7.22 -29.49 0.78
N LEU A 77 6.15 -28.69 0.78
CA LEU A 77 6.03 -27.52 1.64
C LEU A 77 5.95 -27.90 3.12
N LEU A 78 5.18 -28.94 3.48
CA LEU A 78 5.12 -29.46 4.84
C LEU A 78 6.49 -29.92 5.33
N ALA A 79 7.22 -30.66 4.49
CA ALA A 79 8.58 -31.10 4.78
C ALA A 79 9.55 -29.91 4.95
N ALA A 80 9.49 -28.90 4.09
CA ALA A 80 10.30 -27.70 4.19
C ALA A 80 9.99 -26.89 5.46
N ALA A 81 8.71 -26.83 5.85
CA ALA A 81 8.25 -26.19 7.08
C ALA A 81 8.56 -27.01 8.34
N GLY A 82 9.07 -28.24 8.22
CA GLY A 82 9.34 -29.13 9.36
C GLY A 82 8.07 -29.62 10.05
N ILE A 83 7.00 -29.83 9.28
CA ILE A 83 5.71 -30.33 9.75
C ILE A 83 5.54 -31.78 9.29
N ASP A 84 5.38 -32.69 10.25
CA ASP A 84 5.16 -34.12 9.99
C ASP A 84 3.69 -34.42 9.69
N ALA A 85 2.78 -33.82 10.46
CA ALA A 85 1.36 -34.01 10.28
C ALA A 85 0.53 -32.81 10.75
N ILE A 86 -0.64 -32.64 10.14
CA ILE A 86 -1.68 -31.71 10.61
C ILE A 86 -2.88 -32.57 11.04
N GLN A 87 -3.25 -32.47 12.32
CA GLN A 87 -4.35 -33.23 12.89
C GLN A 87 -5.50 -32.30 13.23
N VAL A 88 -6.72 -32.66 12.85
CA VAL A 88 -7.92 -31.86 13.12
C VAL A 88 -8.86 -32.66 14.03
N ALA A 89 -9.12 -32.16 15.23
CA ALA A 89 -10.09 -32.75 16.14
C ALA A 89 -11.52 -32.39 15.70
N PRO A 90 -12.51 -33.29 15.90
CA PRO A 90 -13.91 -32.95 15.70
C PRO A 90 -14.34 -31.85 16.69
N GLY A 91 -14.95 -30.78 16.19
CA GLY A 91 -15.29 -29.58 16.97
C GLY A 91 -16.09 -29.89 18.24
N ARG A 92 -15.62 -29.42 19.40
CA ARG A 92 -16.25 -29.73 20.70
C ARG A 92 -17.59 -29.00 20.86
N GLY A 93 -18.70 -29.73 20.74
CA GLY A 93 -20.01 -29.28 21.19
C GLY A 93 -20.02 -29.01 22.70
N ARG A 94 -20.56 -27.87 23.11
CA ARG A 94 -20.68 -27.45 24.52
C ARG A 94 -21.34 -28.57 25.34
N ALA A 95 -20.66 -29.07 26.38
CA ALA A 95 -21.24 -30.04 27.31
C ALA A 95 -22.42 -29.37 28.04
N ALA A 96 -23.64 -29.85 27.83
CA ALA A 96 -24.78 -29.45 28.65
C ALA A 96 -25.79 -30.58 28.73
N GLY A 97 -26.08 -31.00 29.98
CA GLY A 97 -27.44 -31.22 30.45
C GLY A 97 -28.20 -32.40 29.86
N THR A 98 -28.92 -33.08 30.75
CA THR A 98 -29.91 -34.11 30.43
C THR A 98 -31.04 -33.53 29.55
N GLY A 99 -30.87 -33.54 28.24
CA GLY A 99 -31.86 -33.17 27.23
C GLY A 99 -31.52 -33.85 25.88
N PRO A 100 -32.49 -34.03 24.96
CA PRO A 100 -32.27 -34.80 23.74
C PRO A 100 -31.22 -34.12 22.83
N PRO A 101 -30.41 -34.91 22.08
CA PRO A 101 -29.21 -34.41 21.42
C PRO A 101 -29.57 -33.52 20.23
N GLN A 102 -29.37 -32.21 20.36
CA GLN A 102 -29.16 -31.34 19.19
C GLN A 102 -27.65 -31.17 19.01
N ALA A 103 -27.01 -32.13 18.33
CA ALA A 103 -25.65 -31.98 17.85
C ALA A 103 -25.65 -30.95 16.70
N ARG A 104 -25.50 -29.67 17.03
CA ARG A 104 -24.89 -28.73 16.09
C ARG A 104 -23.38 -28.84 16.34
N ASP A 105 -22.69 -29.60 15.51
CA ASP A 105 -21.23 -29.66 15.57
C ASP A 105 -20.69 -28.23 15.47
N ALA A 106 -19.93 -27.82 16.49
CA ALA A 106 -19.30 -26.50 16.48
C ALA A 106 -18.34 -26.44 15.29
N PRO A 107 -18.25 -25.30 14.58
CA PRO A 107 -17.29 -25.16 13.50
C PRO A 107 -15.87 -25.37 14.06
N VAL A 108 -15.06 -26.13 13.33
CA VAL A 108 -13.64 -26.36 13.64
C VAL A 108 -12.90 -25.02 13.53
N THR A 109 -12.08 -24.73 14.54
CA THR A 109 -11.23 -23.53 14.63
C THR A 109 -9.76 -23.92 14.74
N ALA A 110 -8.83 -22.96 14.67
CA ALA A 110 -7.41 -23.22 14.90
C ALA A 110 -7.11 -23.96 16.22
N ALA A 111 -7.93 -23.76 17.26
CA ALA A 111 -7.78 -24.45 18.54
C ALA A 111 -8.05 -25.96 18.47
N ASP A 112 -8.75 -26.41 17.43
CA ASP A 112 -9.03 -27.83 17.16
C ASP A 112 -7.97 -28.44 16.21
N VAL A 113 -7.03 -27.64 15.71
CA VAL A 113 -5.95 -28.05 14.81
C VAL A 113 -4.64 -28.20 15.59
N SER A 114 -4.01 -29.37 15.48
CA SER A 114 -2.69 -29.65 16.05
C SER A 114 -1.67 -29.80 14.92
N ILE A 115 -0.69 -28.89 14.87
CA ILE A 115 0.46 -28.96 13.97
C ILE A 115 1.55 -29.81 14.65
N VAL A 116 1.84 -30.98 14.09
CA VAL A 116 2.84 -31.91 14.63
C VAL A 116 4.19 -31.62 13.97
N PRO A 117 5.19 -31.09 14.71
CA PRO A 117 6.49 -30.81 14.14
C PRO A 117 7.30 -32.10 13.90
N THR A 118 8.13 -32.10 12.87
CA THR A 118 9.09 -33.18 12.63
C THR A 118 10.14 -33.22 13.74
N PRO A 119 10.42 -34.37 14.36
CA PRO A 119 11.42 -34.47 15.42
C PRO A 119 12.81 -33.97 14.97
N ASN A 120 13.45 -33.15 15.79
CA ASN A 120 14.76 -32.53 15.52
C ASN A 120 14.79 -31.64 14.26
N ALA A 121 13.64 -31.17 13.77
CA ALA A 121 13.62 -30.12 12.75
C ALA A 121 14.28 -28.85 13.30
N GLY A 122 15.00 -28.15 12.42
CA GLY A 122 15.49 -26.80 12.71
C GLY A 122 14.34 -25.78 12.70
N ALA A 123 14.69 -24.49 12.66
CA ALA A 123 13.69 -23.45 12.50
C ALA A 123 12.87 -23.68 11.21
N PRO A 124 11.53 -23.50 11.24
CA PRO A 124 10.68 -23.77 10.09
C PRO A 124 10.97 -22.79 8.95
N HIS A 125 10.86 -23.27 7.71
CA HIS A 125 11.03 -22.42 6.53
C HIS A 125 9.83 -21.46 6.38
N LYS A 126 10.05 -20.16 6.63
CA LYS A 126 8.98 -19.15 6.70
C LYS A 126 8.19 -19.02 5.40
N GLU A 127 8.86 -19.01 4.24
CA GLU A 127 8.16 -18.93 2.95
C GLU A 127 7.31 -20.18 2.67
N ALA A 128 7.76 -21.36 3.12
CA ALA A 128 6.96 -22.58 2.94
C ALA A 128 5.71 -22.56 3.82
N LEU A 129 5.81 -22.03 5.04
CA LEU A 129 4.67 -21.78 5.90
C LEU A 129 3.69 -20.78 5.27
N ARG A 130 4.18 -19.67 4.70
CA ARG A 130 3.34 -18.67 4.02
C ARG A 130 2.56 -19.29 2.86
N GLU A 131 3.24 -20.10 2.04
CA GLU A 131 2.59 -20.81 0.93
C GLU A 131 1.57 -21.85 1.41
N LEU A 132 1.85 -22.57 2.50
CA LEU A 132 0.88 -23.50 3.09
C LEU A 132 -0.38 -22.78 3.57
N ILE A 133 -0.25 -21.60 4.19
CA ILE A 133 -1.40 -20.79 4.62
C ILE A 133 -2.29 -20.47 3.40
N TYR A 134 -1.71 -19.95 2.32
CA TYR A 134 -2.44 -19.69 1.07
C TYR A 134 -3.13 -20.93 0.52
N VAL A 135 -2.40 -22.05 0.46
CA VAL A 135 -2.93 -23.32 -0.06
C VAL A 135 -4.17 -23.78 0.70
N TYR A 136 -4.19 -23.65 2.04
CA TYR A 136 -5.37 -24.01 2.84
C TYR A 136 -6.50 -22.97 2.75
N LEU A 137 -6.22 -21.72 2.36
CA LEU A 137 -7.22 -20.69 2.09
C LEU A 137 -7.86 -20.81 0.69
N GLU A 138 -7.19 -21.43 -0.28
CA GLU A 138 -7.73 -21.63 -1.64
C GLU A 138 -8.23 -23.06 -1.89
N GLY A 139 -7.67 -24.04 -1.18
CA GLY A 139 -7.94 -25.46 -1.44
C GLY A 139 -7.11 -26.03 -2.62
N ASP A 140 -5.91 -25.50 -2.82
CA ASP A 140 -5.01 -25.91 -3.91
C ASP A 140 -4.26 -27.21 -3.57
N GLY A 141 -4.78 -28.35 -4.01
CA GLY A 141 -4.17 -29.67 -3.74
C GLY A 141 -4.51 -30.27 -2.38
N VAL A 142 -5.21 -29.51 -1.53
CA VAL A 142 -5.80 -29.96 -0.26
C VAL A 142 -7.22 -29.41 -0.12
N PRO A 143 -8.08 -29.99 0.72
CA PRO A 143 -9.38 -29.38 1.00
C PRO A 143 -9.23 -27.99 1.63
N TYR A 144 -10.00 -27.02 1.12
CA TYR A 144 -10.14 -25.69 1.71
C TYR A 144 -10.44 -25.79 3.21
N ASN A 145 -9.58 -25.16 4.02
CA ASN A 145 -9.72 -25.17 5.47
C ASN A 145 -9.04 -23.95 6.14
N PRO A 146 -9.77 -22.83 6.31
CA PRO A 146 -9.27 -21.64 6.98
C PRO A 146 -8.81 -21.85 8.43
N ALA A 147 -9.35 -22.84 9.14
CA ALA A 147 -8.90 -23.15 10.50
C ALA A 147 -7.47 -23.73 10.53
N ILE A 148 -7.09 -24.52 9.51
CA ILE A 148 -5.70 -24.97 9.35
C ILE A 148 -4.80 -23.80 8.97
N ALA A 149 -5.26 -22.94 8.06
CA ALA A 149 -4.52 -21.75 7.67
C ALA A 149 -4.22 -20.83 8.87
N ASP A 150 -5.20 -20.60 9.75
CA ASP A 150 -5.04 -19.82 10.98
C ASP A 150 -4.07 -20.49 11.97
N ALA A 151 -4.13 -21.82 12.14
CA ALA A 151 -3.16 -22.54 12.96
C ALA A 151 -1.72 -22.42 12.42
N LEU A 152 -1.54 -22.50 11.10
CA LEU A 152 -0.25 -22.29 10.45
C LEU A 152 0.24 -20.84 10.56
N LEU A 153 -0.68 -19.86 10.54
CA LEU A 153 -0.38 -18.45 10.76
C LEU A 153 0.21 -18.22 12.17
N HIS A 154 -0.33 -18.89 13.19
CA HIS A 154 0.24 -18.88 14.53
C HIS A 154 1.67 -19.44 14.56
N VAL A 155 1.94 -20.57 13.86
CA VAL A 155 3.29 -21.15 13.75
C VAL A 155 4.24 -20.18 13.05
N LEU A 156 3.80 -19.53 11.98
CA LEU A 156 4.60 -18.56 11.23
C LEU A 156 4.91 -17.32 12.09
N ALA A 157 3.96 -16.85 12.87
CA ALA A 157 4.15 -15.76 13.81
C ALA A 157 5.15 -16.13 14.92
N ASP A 158 5.05 -17.35 15.47
CA ASP A 158 5.98 -17.86 16.49
C ASP A 158 7.40 -18.10 15.93
N ALA A 159 7.52 -18.35 14.63
CA ALA A 159 8.79 -18.36 13.90
C ALA A 159 9.38 -16.94 13.68
N GLY A 160 8.71 -15.89 14.14
CA GLY A 160 9.17 -14.50 14.03
C GLY A 160 8.87 -13.86 12.67
N SER A 161 7.73 -14.19 12.06
CA SER A 161 7.20 -13.38 10.95
C SER A 161 6.43 -12.19 11.51
N ALA A 162 6.85 -10.97 11.15
CA ALA A 162 6.23 -9.73 11.62
C ALA A 162 4.79 -9.60 11.11
N GLU A 163 4.58 -9.86 9.82
CA GLU A 163 3.28 -9.89 9.15
C GLU A 163 2.30 -10.86 9.82
N ALA A 164 2.72 -12.12 10.01
CA ALA A 164 1.86 -13.11 10.66
C ALA A 164 1.61 -12.76 12.13
N GLY A 165 2.59 -12.18 12.82
CA GLY A 165 2.42 -11.67 14.17
C GLY A 165 1.35 -10.57 14.25
N ALA A 166 1.31 -9.66 13.28
CA ALA A 166 0.31 -8.61 13.19
C ALA A 166 -1.09 -9.16 12.91
N ASP A 167 -1.21 -10.10 11.96
CA ASP A 167 -2.51 -10.73 11.62
C ASP A 167 -3.05 -11.57 12.79
N VAL A 168 -2.20 -12.34 13.47
CA VAL A 168 -2.59 -13.04 14.72
C VAL A 168 -3.00 -12.04 15.80
N GLY A 169 -2.26 -10.94 15.95
CA GLY A 169 -2.61 -9.85 16.86
C GLY A 169 -4.00 -9.29 16.59
N LEU A 170 -4.35 -9.10 15.32
CA LEU A 170 -5.66 -8.65 14.85
C LEU A 170 -6.76 -9.66 15.11
N HIS A 171 -6.54 -10.92 14.75
CA HIS A 171 -7.50 -12.00 15.02
C HIS A 171 -7.82 -12.05 16.51
N THR A 172 -6.78 -11.98 17.34
CA THR A 172 -6.89 -12.01 18.80
C THR A 172 -7.57 -10.75 19.36
N SER A 173 -7.26 -9.57 18.81
CA SER A 173 -7.79 -8.26 19.22
C SER A 173 -9.29 -8.14 18.98
N LEU A 174 -9.74 -8.64 17.84
CA LEU A 174 -11.14 -8.57 17.40
C LEU A 174 -11.93 -9.84 17.75
N GLY A 175 -11.27 -10.86 18.27
CA GLY A 175 -11.86 -12.17 18.53
C GLY A 175 -12.26 -12.94 17.27
N VAL A 176 -11.68 -12.60 16.11
CA VAL A 176 -11.89 -13.31 14.85
C VAL A 176 -11.24 -14.69 14.95
N ARG A 177 -12.01 -15.74 14.66
CA ARG A 177 -11.50 -17.10 14.54
C ARG A 177 -11.89 -17.66 13.19
N LEU A 178 -10.91 -17.96 12.34
CA LEU A 178 -11.20 -18.59 11.06
C LEU A 178 -11.81 -19.98 11.31
N VAL A 179 -12.86 -20.29 10.56
CA VAL A 179 -13.60 -21.55 10.69
C VAL A 179 -13.52 -22.36 9.41
N GLY A 180 -13.33 -23.67 9.53
CA GLY A 180 -13.28 -24.54 8.37
C GLY A 180 -13.19 -26.02 8.71
N PRO A 181 -13.74 -26.93 7.89
CA PRO A 181 -14.50 -26.68 6.65
C PRO A 181 -15.98 -26.38 6.94
N ASN A 182 -16.52 -25.26 6.43
CA ASN A 182 -17.90 -24.84 6.70
C ASN A 182 -18.79 -24.91 5.43
N PRO A 183 -19.80 -25.80 5.37
CA PRO A 183 -20.71 -25.90 4.24
C PRO A 183 -21.68 -24.70 4.09
N ARG A 184 -21.72 -23.78 5.06
CA ARG A 184 -22.59 -22.58 5.04
C ARG A 184 -21.90 -21.32 4.52
N GLY A 185 -20.64 -21.40 4.12
CA GLY A 185 -19.91 -20.27 3.53
C GLY A 185 -19.45 -19.19 4.52
N ALA A 186 -19.55 -19.40 5.84
CA ALA A 186 -18.95 -18.47 6.81
C ALA A 186 -17.44 -18.72 6.93
N LEU A 187 -16.65 -17.66 6.77
CA LEU A 187 -15.18 -17.69 6.78
C LEU A 187 -14.61 -17.69 8.20
N PHE A 188 -15.25 -16.96 9.11
CA PHE A 188 -14.82 -16.82 10.49
C PHE A 188 -16.02 -16.75 11.43
N ALA A 189 -15.77 -16.91 12.72
CA ALA A 189 -16.71 -16.64 13.80
C ALA A 189 -16.10 -15.65 14.79
N LEU A 190 -16.91 -14.76 15.33
CA LEU A 190 -16.49 -13.83 16.37
C LEU A 190 -16.56 -14.49 17.76
N SER A 191 -15.56 -14.18 18.58
CA SER A 191 -15.42 -14.67 19.95
C SER A 191 -14.96 -13.55 20.89
N ALA A 192 -14.83 -13.86 22.19
CA ALA A 192 -14.34 -12.86 23.13
C ALA A 192 -12.87 -12.51 22.79
N PRO A 193 -12.52 -11.22 22.66
CA PRO A 193 -11.17 -10.81 22.34
C PRO A 193 -10.21 -11.05 23.52
N ASP A 194 -8.95 -11.37 23.21
CA ASP A 194 -7.85 -11.46 24.20
C ASP A 194 -6.88 -10.30 23.98
N LEU A 195 -7.24 -9.19 24.60
CA LEU A 195 -6.52 -7.93 24.44
C LEU A 195 -5.05 -7.99 24.91
N PRO A 196 -4.71 -8.57 26.08
CA PRO A 196 -3.30 -8.74 26.47
C PRO A 196 -2.48 -9.54 25.46
N ALA A 197 -3.00 -10.67 24.96
CA ALA A 197 -2.29 -11.47 23.98
C ALA A 197 -2.12 -10.73 22.64
N ALA A 198 -3.15 -10.01 22.20
CA ALA A 198 -3.09 -9.17 21.01
C ALA A 198 -2.03 -8.07 21.11
N LEU A 199 -1.97 -7.36 22.24
CA LEU A 199 -0.99 -6.29 22.46
C LEU A 199 0.46 -6.81 22.44
N ALA A 200 0.71 -7.98 23.02
CA ALA A 200 2.03 -8.61 22.98
C ALA A 200 2.46 -8.94 21.54
N ARG A 201 1.54 -9.52 20.75
CA ARG A 201 1.75 -9.83 19.33
C ARG A 201 2.03 -8.57 18.51
N TYR A 202 1.23 -7.53 18.68
CA TYR A 202 1.44 -6.26 17.99
C TYR A 202 2.77 -5.61 18.36
N GLN A 203 3.17 -5.62 19.63
CA GLN A 203 4.44 -5.04 20.03
C GLN A 203 5.62 -5.73 19.34
N LEU A 204 5.63 -7.07 19.32
CA LEU A 204 6.66 -7.84 18.63
C LEU A 204 6.66 -7.57 17.13
N ALA A 205 5.50 -7.59 16.48
CA ALA A 205 5.36 -7.33 15.06
C ALA A 205 5.80 -5.90 14.68
N ALA A 206 5.38 -4.90 15.45
CA ALA A 206 5.72 -3.49 15.21
C ALA A 206 7.22 -3.24 15.38
N MET A 207 7.87 -3.85 16.39
CA MET A 207 9.32 -3.81 16.58
C MET A 207 10.08 -4.50 15.44
N ALA A 208 9.49 -5.55 14.86
CA ALA A 208 10.01 -6.22 13.67
C ALA A 208 9.70 -5.48 12.35
N GLY A 209 9.10 -4.28 12.43
CA GLY A 209 8.87 -3.42 11.27
C GLY A 209 7.53 -3.60 10.57
N ASP A 210 6.61 -4.41 11.10
CA ASP A 210 5.28 -4.55 10.51
C ASP A 210 4.46 -3.27 10.69
N GLY A 211 4.07 -2.67 9.57
CA GLY A 211 3.38 -1.39 9.62
C GLY A 211 1.88 -1.48 9.96
N ALA A 212 1.22 -2.62 9.78
CA ALA A 212 -0.16 -2.81 10.23
C ALA A 212 -0.22 -2.85 11.77
N ALA A 213 0.73 -3.52 12.42
CA ALA A 213 0.90 -3.52 13.87
C ALA A 213 1.27 -2.13 14.40
N GLN A 214 2.15 -1.38 13.69
CA GLN A 214 2.47 0.00 14.03
C GLN A 214 1.22 0.89 13.94
N MET A 215 0.42 0.79 12.86
CA MET A 215 -0.84 1.51 12.71
C MET A 215 -1.81 1.21 13.86
N ALA A 216 -2.01 -0.07 14.19
CA ALA A 216 -2.90 -0.50 15.26
C ALA A 216 -2.47 0.02 16.63
N LEU A 217 -1.18 -0.10 17.00
CA LEU A 217 -0.66 0.42 18.26
C LEU A 217 -0.70 1.95 18.33
N GLY A 218 -0.39 2.62 17.22
CA GLY A 218 -0.52 4.06 17.08
C GLY A 218 -1.94 4.53 17.37
N HIS A 219 -2.93 3.90 16.73
CA HIS A 219 -4.35 4.20 16.93
C HIS A 219 -4.79 3.96 18.37
N ARG A 220 -4.37 2.84 18.95
CA ARG A 220 -4.69 2.46 20.33
C ARG A 220 -4.13 3.45 21.34
N HIS A 221 -2.88 3.88 21.22
CA HIS A 221 -2.29 4.89 22.10
C HIS A 221 -2.88 6.28 21.91
N LEU A 222 -3.29 6.64 20.68
CA LEU A 222 -3.93 7.93 20.39
C LEU A 222 -5.27 8.07 21.14
N HIS A 223 -6.05 6.99 21.20
CA HIS A 223 -7.39 6.98 21.78
C HIS A 223 -7.50 6.33 23.17
N GLY A 224 -6.44 5.67 23.66
CA GLY A 224 -6.44 4.95 24.94
C GLY A 224 -7.19 3.62 24.89
N LEU A 225 -7.16 2.91 23.76
CA LEU A 225 -7.88 1.65 23.55
C LEU A 225 -7.08 0.48 24.09
N GLY A 226 -7.35 0.10 25.34
CA GLY A 226 -6.65 -1.02 25.98
C GLY A 226 -5.22 -0.72 26.42
N VAL A 227 -4.75 0.50 26.20
CA VAL A 227 -3.42 1.01 26.56
C VAL A 227 -3.57 2.44 27.11
N PRO A 228 -2.61 2.94 27.91
CA PRO A 228 -2.62 4.34 28.32
C PRO A 228 -2.62 5.28 27.12
N ARG A 229 -3.49 6.29 27.16
CA ARG A 229 -3.54 7.33 26.13
C ARG A 229 -2.26 8.16 26.20
N SER A 230 -1.49 8.17 25.12
CA SER A 230 -0.28 8.97 24.99
C SER A 230 -0.05 9.34 23.54
N CYS A 231 0.10 10.63 23.29
CA CYS A 231 0.37 11.14 21.97
C CYS A 231 1.80 10.79 21.53
N GLU A 232 2.74 10.82 22.46
CA GLU A 232 4.15 10.49 22.24
C GLU A 232 4.29 9.03 21.85
N ALA A 233 3.61 8.12 22.57
CA ALA A 233 3.57 6.70 22.21
C ALA A 233 2.92 6.48 20.84
N ALA A 234 1.82 7.18 20.54
CA ALA A 234 1.19 7.11 19.23
C ALA A 234 2.13 7.58 18.11
N ALA A 235 2.85 8.69 18.31
CA ALA A 235 3.83 9.21 17.36
C ALA A 235 4.96 8.20 17.12
N LEU A 236 5.47 7.53 18.15
CA LEU A 236 6.52 6.51 18.02
C LEU A 236 6.13 5.38 17.06
N TYR A 237 4.85 4.99 17.04
CA TYR A 237 4.38 3.96 16.11
C TYR A 237 4.02 4.53 14.73
N TYR A 238 3.42 5.73 14.66
CA TYR A 238 3.04 6.31 13.38
C TYR A 238 4.23 6.83 12.55
N ILE A 239 5.35 7.24 13.16
CA ILE A 239 6.55 7.68 12.43
C ILE A 239 7.08 6.60 11.47
N PRO A 240 7.40 5.37 11.90
CA PRO A 240 7.89 4.34 10.98
C PRO A 240 6.83 3.93 9.94
N ALA A 241 5.54 3.85 10.32
CA ALA A 241 4.47 3.52 9.38
C ALA A 241 4.31 4.60 8.28
N ALA A 242 4.37 5.88 8.66
CA ALA A 242 4.35 7.00 7.73
C ALA A 242 5.62 7.04 6.87
N GLY A 243 6.78 6.72 7.44
CA GLY A 243 8.04 6.60 6.72
C GLY A 243 8.00 5.53 5.62
N ALA A 244 7.36 4.38 5.88
CA ALA A 244 7.14 3.35 4.87
C ALA A 244 6.26 3.85 3.71
N ALA A 245 5.17 4.58 4.01
CA ALA A 245 4.32 5.19 2.98
C ALA A 245 5.09 6.24 2.14
N VAL A 246 5.95 7.03 2.77
CA VAL A 246 6.84 7.99 2.08
C VAL A 246 7.85 7.27 1.17
N ALA A 247 8.44 6.18 1.64
CA ALA A 247 9.36 5.37 0.83
C ALA A 247 8.65 4.81 -0.41
N LEU A 248 7.43 4.29 -0.25
CA LEU A 248 6.62 3.75 -1.34
C LEU A 248 6.24 4.84 -2.37
N ALA A 249 5.86 6.04 -1.91
CA ALA A 249 5.55 7.18 -2.76
C ALA A 249 6.71 7.61 -3.67
N SER A 250 7.94 7.27 -3.30
CA SER A 250 9.16 7.59 -4.06
C SER A 250 9.51 6.53 -5.12
N THR A 251 8.78 5.41 -5.16
CA THR A 251 8.99 4.32 -6.13
C THR A 251 8.16 4.52 -7.39
N ARG A 252 8.53 3.84 -8.49
CA ARG A 252 7.68 3.80 -9.71
C ARG A 252 6.30 3.19 -9.49
N GLN A 253 6.16 2.31 -8.49
CA GLN A 253 4.87 1.71 -8.15
C GLN A 253 3.90 2.77 -7.59
N GLY A 254 4.43 3.84 -6.98
CA GLY A 254 3.63 4.87 -6.34
C GLY A 254 2.83 4.30 -5.17
N LEU A 255 1.86 5.07 -4.67
CA LEU A 255 1.01 4.62 -3.57
C LEU A 255 -0.17 3.80 -4.09
N PRO A 256 -0.69 2.87 -3.29
CA PRO A 256 -1.91 2.18 -3.62
C PRO A 256 -3.07 3.18 -3.79
N PRO A 257 -3.99 2.94 -4.75
CA PRO A 257 -5.18 3.77 -4.90
C PRO A 257 -6.04 3.68 -3.64
N GLN A 258 -6.34 4.82 -3.03
CA GLN A 258 -7.24 4.92 -1.88
C GLN A 258 -8.58 5.50 -2.33
N ARG A 259 -9.65 4.71 -2.26
CA ARG A 259 -11.02 5.24 -2.30
C ARG A 259 -11.69 4.94 -0.96
N ALA A 260 -11.93 5.99 -0.18
CA ALA A 260 -12.73 5.92 1.03
C ALA A 260 -14.23 5.79 0.67
N LEU A 261 -14.63 4.63 0.15
CA LEU A 261 -16.01 4.31 -0.22
C LEU A 261 -16.76 3.81 1.02
N ARG A 262 -17.68 4.64 1.53
CA ARG A 262 -18.60 4.24 2.59
C ARG A 262 -19.77 3.44 1.99
N LEU A 263 -19.93 2.19 2.39
CA LEU A 263 -20.98 1.30 1.89
C LEU A 263 -22.39 1.86 2.12
N ALA A 264 -22.62 2.51 3.26
CA ALA A 264 -23.92 3.10 3.60
C ALA A 264 -24.39 4.18 2.59
N GLY A 265 -23.47 4.98 2.05
CA GLY A 265 -23.80 6.03 1.08
C GLY A 265 -24.06 5.51 -0.33
N ALA A 266 -23.47 4.36 -0.69
CA ALA A 266 -23.62 3.75 -2.00
C ALA A 266 -25.04 3.17 -2.26
N THR A 267 -25.82 2.97 -1.20
CA THR A 267 -27.19 2.41 -1.29
C THR A 267 -28.30 3.45 -1.40
N GLY A 268 -28.00 4.74 -1.24
CA GLY A 268 -28.98 5.84 -1.18
C GLY A 268 -29.14 6.70 -2.44
N GLY A 269 -28.32 6.47 -3.47
CA GLY A 269 -28.41 7.17 -4.77
C GLY A 269 -28.89 6.20 -5.84
N GLY A 270 -30.02 6.52 -6.48
CA GLY A 270 -30.73 5.63 -7.39
C GLY A 270 -29.88 5.08 -8.54
N GLY A 271 -30.19 3.82 -8.90
CA GLY A 271 -29.73 3.18 -10.12
C GLY A 271 -28.24 2.89 -10.13
N ALA A 272 -27.88 1.61 -9.99
CA ALA A 272 -26.63 1.14 -10.56
C ALA A 272 -26.62 1.53 -12.04
N HIS A 273 -25.92 2.61 -12.39
CA HIS A 273 -25.54 2.85 -13.77
C HIS A 273 -24.74 1.61 -14.21
N PRO A 274 -25.02 1.05 -15.40
CA PRO A 274 -24.28 -0.10 -15.88
C PRO A 274 -22.80 0.26 -15.88
N ARG A 275 -22.00 -0.55 -15.18
CA ARG A 275 -20.56 -0.73 -15.29
C ARG A 275 -19.90 0.22 -16.29
N HIS A 276 -19.22 1.24 -15.78
CA HIS A 276 -18.24 1.99 -16.56
C HIS A 276 -17.02 1.08 -16.71
N ASP A 277 -16.96 0.30 -17.79
CA ASP A 277 -15.76 -0.43 -18.17
C ASP A 277 -14.74 0.60 -18.69
N PRO A 278 -13.59 0.79 -18.00
CA PRO A 278 -12.57 1.74 -18.46
C PRO A 278 -12.10 1.46 -19.89
N GLY A 279 -12.16 0.20 -20.35
CA GLY A 279 -11.80 -0.17 -21.72
C GLY A 279 -12.79 0.34 -22.78
N GLN A 280 -14.07 0.42 -22.47
CA GLN A 280 -15.12 0.92 -23.39
C GLN A 280 -15.07 2.45 -23.52
N GLU A 281 -14.73 3.14 -22.45
CA GLU A 281 -14.56 4.61 -22.43
C GLU A 281 -13.38 5.05 -23.30
N VAL A 282 -12.25 4.33 -23.22
CA VAL A 282 -11.06 4.58 -24.05
C VAL A 282 -11.36 4.43 -25.54
N LEU A 283 -12.10 3.38 -25.93
CA LEU A 283 -12.48 3.17 -27.33
C LEU A 283 -13.45 4.26 -27.84
N HIS A 284 -14.37 4.73 -27.00
CA HIS A 284 -15.29 5.81 -27.36
C HIS A 284 -14.55 7.13 -27.60
N TYR A 285 -13.67 7.55 -26.68
CA TYR A 285 -12.90 8.78 -26.84
C TYR A 285 -11.83 8.68 -27.95
N GLN A 286 -11.27 7.49 -28.22
CA GLN A 286 -10.32 7.27 -29.32
C GLN A 286 -10.93 7.64 -30.67
N TRP A 287 -12.18 7.22 -30.91
CA TRP A 287 -12.87 7.57 -32.14
C TRP A 287 -12.95 9.09 -32.33
N PHE A 288 -13.40 9.85 -31.33
CA PHE A 288 -13.47 11.32 -31.42
C PHE A 288 -12.09 11.97 -31.54
N ALA A 289 -11.08 11.44 -30.85
CA ALA A 289 -9.71 11.91 -30.95
C ALA A 289 -9.17 11.80 -32.38
N ASP A 290 -9.43 10.67 -33.05
CA ASP A 290 -9.03 10.43 -34.44
C ASP A 290 -9.72 11.40 -35.42
N PHE A 291 -10.90 11.93 -35.08
CA PHE A 291 -11.59 12.99 -35.82
C PHE A 291 -11.16 14.42 -35.45
N GLY A 292 -10.13 14.59 -34.63
CA GLY A 292 -9.59 15.92 -34.31
C GLY A 292 -10.15 16.56 -33.05
N HIS A 293 -10.98 15.87 -32.25
CA HIS A 293 -11.49 16.44 -31.01
C HIS A 293 -10.38 16.53 -29.95
N VAL A 294 -10.02 17.77 -29.61
CA VAL A 294 -8.93 18.12 -28.69
C VAL A 294 -9.13 17.52 -27.29
N GLU A 295 -10.33 17.68 -26.71
CA GLU A 295 -10.63 17.15 -25.37
C GLU A 295 -10.62 15.61 -25.34
N ALA A 296 -11.12 14.99 -26.42
CA ALA A 296 -11.13 13.54 -26.55
C ALA A 296 -9.70 12.98 -26.70
N ALA A 297 -8.86 13.63 -27.52
CA ALA A 297 -7.46 13.27 -27.66
C ALA A 297 -6.70 13.38 -26.32
N ARG A 298 -6.93 14.45 -25.55
CA ARG A 298 -6.39 14.57 -24.19
C ARG A 298 -6.88 13.46 -23.26
N ALA A 299 -8.19 13.16 -23.24
CA ALA A 299 -8.76 12.12 -22.39
C ALA A 299 -8.19 10.73 -22.71
N VAL A 300 -8.06 10.38 -23.99
CA VAL A 300 -7.45 9.14 -24.45
C VAL A 300 -5.99 9.05 -24.00
N ALA A 301 -5.23 10.14 -24.15
CA ALA A 301 -3.84 10.15 -23.74
C ALA A 301 -3.68 9.88 -22.23
N LEU A 302 -4.51 10.48 -21.39
CA LEU A 302 -4.48 10.25 -19.94
C LEU A 302 -4.84 8.80 -19.57
N ALA A 303 -5.73 8.17 -20.32
CA ALA A 303 -6.07 6.77 -20.10
C ALA A 303 -4.94 5.83 -20.53
N LEU A 304 -4.27 6.13 -21.65
CA LEU A 304 -3.11 5.38 -22.15
C LEU A 304 -1.85 5.58 -21.30
N ALA A 305 -1.75 6.70 -20.57
CA ALA A 305 -0.60 7.05 -19.72
C ALA A 305 -0.38 6.09 -18.52
N ARG A 306 -1.27 5.11 -18.30
CA ARG A 306 -1.15 4.06 -17.29
C ARG A 306 -0.80 2.68 -17.87
N GLY A 307 -0.65 2.59 -19.20
CA GLY A 307 -0.32 1.36 -19.91
C GLY A 307 1.18 1.08 -19.97
N GLY A 308 1.57 0.07 -20.76
CA GLY A 308 2.97 -0.24 -21.04
C GLY A 308 3.63 0.76 -22.00
N ASP A 309 4.91 0.57 -22.29
CA ASP A 309 5.70 1.49 -23.12
C ASP A 309 5.04 1.84 -24.47
N ALA A 310 4.39 0.87 -25.10
CA ALA A 310 3.65 1.07 -26.36
C ALA A 310 2.47 2.04 -26.22
N ASP A 311 1.75 1.99 -25.09
CA ASP A 311 0.65 2.90 -24.81
C ASP A 311 1.16 4.30 -24.44
N MET A 312 2.32 4.41 -23.78
CA MET A 312 2.94 5.71 -23.49
C MET A 312 3.33 6.45 -24.77
N VAL A 313 3.87 5.75 -25.78
CA VAL A 313 4.18 6.35 -27.09
C VAL A 313 2.90 6.86 -27.77
N ARG A 314 1.82 6.07 -27.73
CA ARG A 314 0.51 6.48 -28.27
C ARG A 314 -0.08 7.66 -27.52
N ALA A 315 0.04 7.68 -26.19
CA ALA A 315 -0.40 8.79 -25.36
C ALA A 315 0.28 10.10 -25.78
N VAL A 316 1.59 10.08 -26.02
CA VAL A 316 2.32 11.27 -26.49
C VAL A 316 1.83 11.75 -27.86
N GLY A 317 1.44 10.85 -28.77
CA GLY A 317 0.83 11.21 -30.04
C GLY A 317 -0.45 12.04 -29.87
N TYR A 318 -1.38 11.57 -29.04
CA TYR A 318 -2.63 12.28 -28.76
C TYR A 318 -2.43 13.56 -27.93
N LEU A 319 -1.43 13.59 -27.02
CA LEU A 319 -1.04 14.81 -26.32
C LEU A 319 -0.51 15.87 -27.28
N ARG A 320 0.32 15.49 -28.26
CA ARG A 320 0.86 16.42 -29.26
C ARG A 320 -0.26 17.05 -30.08
N GLN A 321 -1.19 16.23 -30.57
CA GLN A 321 -2.38 16.72 -31.29
C GLN A 321 -3.15 17.77 -30.48
N SER A 322 -3.39 17.50 -29.20
CA SER A 322 -4.12 18.41 -28.32
C SER A 322 -3.33 19.67 -27.97
N ALA A 323 -2.03 19.51 -27.72
CA ALA A 323 -1.11 20.59 -27.36
C ALA A 323 -0.91 21.59 -28.50
N GLU A 324 -0.80 21.09 -29.74
CA GLU A 324 -0.72 21.90 -30.96
C GLU A 324 -2.02 22.67 -31.23
N ALA A 325 -3.17 22.11 -30.87
CA ALA A 325 -4.46 22.80 -30.90
C ALA A 325 -4.63 23.83 -29.76
N GLY A 326 -3.64 23.96 -28.88
CA GLY A 326 -3.63 24.97 -27.83
C GLY A 326 -4.24 24.53 -26.50
N ASP A 327 -4.46 23.24 -26.27
CA ASP A 327 -4.87 22.74 -24.95
C ASP A 327 -3.70 22.88 -23.94
N ALA A 328 -3.86 23.74 -22.93
CA ALA A 328 -2.82 24.04 -21.96
C ALA A 328 -2.48 22.85 -21.04
N GLU A 329 -3.44 21.97 -20.81
CA GLU A 329 -3.27 20.77 -20.00
C GLU A 329 -2.45 19.74 -20.79
N ALA A 330 -2.77 19.53 -22.07
CA ALA A 330 -1.98 18.68 -22.95
C ALA A 330 -0.55 19.21 -23.15
N GLN A 331 -0.38 20.54 -23.27
CA GLN A 331 0.94 21.18 -23.29
C GLN A 331 1.75 20.86 -22.04
N ALA A 332 1.13 20.92 -20.85
CA ALA A 332 1.81 20.57 -19.60
C ALA A 332 2.21 19.08 -19.55
N HIS A 333 1.31 18.17 -19.92
CA HIS A 333 1.60 16.73 -19.96
C HIS A 333 2.69 16.38 -20.97
N LEU A 334 2.69 17.03 -22.14
CA LEU A 334 3.74 16.86 -23.14
C LEU A 334 5.09 17.36 -22.61
N GLY A 335 5.09 18.48 -21.89
CA GLY A 335 6.27 18.96 -21.16
C GLY A 335 6.82 17.92 -20.18
N HIS A 336 5.95 17.27 -19.40
CA HIS A 336 6.35 16.18 -18.50
C HIS A 336 6.91 14.97 -19.24
N ALA A 337 6.28 14.56 -20.34
CA ALA A 337 6.76 13.43 -21.15
C ALA A 337 8.19 13.67 -21.67
N TYR A 338 8.48 14.86 -22.19
CA TYR A 338 9.82 15.24 -22.64
C TYR A 338 10.82 15.44 -21.49
N ALA A 339 10.40 15.96 -20.33
CA ALA A 339 11.29 16.11 -19.17
C ALA A 339 11.69 14.76 -18.56
N GLY A 340 10.74 13.82 -18.49
CA GLY A 340 10.94 12.48 -17.92
C GLY A 340 11.44 11.42 -18.90
N GLY A 341 11.36 11.68 -20.21
CA GLY A 341 11.66 10.67 -21.23
C GLY A 341 10.64 9.54 -21.29
N VAL A 342 9.37 9.85 -21.07
CA VAL A 342 8.28 8.86 -20.98
C VAL A 342 7.51 8.83 -22.29
N GLY A 343 7.56 7.71 -23.02
CA GLY A 343 6.96 7.58 -24.36
C GLY A 343 7.66 8.38 -25.46
N VAL A 344 8.67 9.19 -25.11
CA VAL A 344 9.56 9.96 -26.00
C VAL A 344 10.96 10.05 -25.41
N ALA A 345 11.95 10.34 -26.24
CA ALA A 345 13.29 10.64 -25.75
C ALA A 345 13.29 11.91 -24.88
N ARG A 346 14.07 11.90 -23.80
CA ARG A 346 14.20 13.06 -22.90
C ARG A 346 14.79 14.25 -23.66
N ASP A 347 14.11 15.38 -23.58
CA ASP A 347 14.54 16.65 -24.16
C ASP A 347 14.06 17.81 -23.29
N ASN A 348 14.98 18.35 -22.48
CA ASN A 348 14.67 19.45 -21.57
C ASN A 348 14.31 20.74 -22.32
N ALA A 349 14.87 20.99 -23.51
CA ALA A 349 14.56 22.22 -24.25
C ALA A 349 13.12 22.18 -24.77
N THR A 350 12.72 21.04 -25.33
CA THR A 350 11.34 20.81 -25.76
C THR A 350 10.37 20.78 -24.58
N ALA A 351 10.76 20.21 -23.45
CA ALA A 351 9.95 20.26 -22.23
C ALA A 351 9.71 21.71 -21.76
N ALA A 352 10.77 22.52 -21.68
CA ALA A 352 10.67 23.93 -21.29
C ALA A 352 9.78 24.72 -22.26
N HIS A 353 9.86 24.43 -23.56
CA HIS A 353 9.00 25.05 -24.57
C HIS A 353 7.51 24.79 -24.28
N TRP A 354 7.13 23.53 -24.07
CA TRP A 354 5.73 23.17 -23.80
C TRP A 354 5.24 23.68 -22.45
N PHE A 355 6.05 23.60 -21.39
CA PHE A 355 5.70 24.18 -20.10
C PHE A 355 5.50 25.70 -20.17
N LYS A 356 6.32 26.40 -20.97
CA LYS A 356 6.17 27.83 -21.20
C LYS A 356 4.86 28.17 -21.89
N GLN A 357 4.46 27.42 -22.92
CA GLN A 357 3.16 27.65 -23.57
C GLN A 357 1.99 27.43 -22.60
N ALA A 358 2.05 26.38 -21.77
CA ALA A 358 1.05 26.13 -20.75
C ALA A 358 1.01 27.26 -19.71
N ALA A 359 2.18 27.72 -19.25
CA ALA A 359 2.33 28.82 -18.30
C ALA A 359 1.81 30.16 -18.85
N GLU A 360 2.02 30.46 -20.14
CA GLU A 360 1.51 31.67 -20.79
C GLU A 360 -0.03 31.72 -20.81
N LYS A 361 -0.68 30.55 -20.75
CA LYS A 361 -2.14 30.41 -20.60
C LYS A 361 -2.59 30.38 -19.14
N GLY A 362 -1.68 30.64 -18.20
CA GLY A 362 -1.95 30.60 -16.77
C GLY A 362 -2.10 29.18 -16.21
N HIS A 363 -1.74 28.13 -16.96
CA HIS A 363 -1.90 26.76 -16.48
C HIS A 363 -0.86 26.44 -15.41
N PRO A 364 -1.28 26.10 -14.18
CA PRO A 364 -0.33 26.06 -13.08
C PRO A 364 0.68 24.90 -13.16
N SER A 365 0.40 23.82 -13.90
CA SER A 365 1.41 22.77 -14.15
C SER A 365 2.51 23.24 -15.11
N GLY A 366 2.23 24.22 -15.96
CA GLY A 366 3.25 24.88 -16.78
C GLY A 366 4.22 25.68 -15.91
N TYR A 367 3.69 26.50 -14.99
CA TYR A 367 4.51 27.22 -14.02
C TYR A 367 5.31 26.25 -13.14
N PHE A 368 4.69 25.19 -12.62
CA PHE A 368 5.37 24.19 -11.81
C PHE A 368 6.51 23.50 -12.57
N GLY A 369 6.25 23.03 -13.80
CA GLY A 369 7.25 22.40 -14.65
C GLY A 369 8.47 23.31 -14.87
N LEU A 370 8.24 24.58 -15.22
CA LEU A 370 9.33 25.56 -15.33
C LEU A 370 10.08 25.76 -14.00
N GLY A 371 9.35 25.87 -12.88
CA GLY A 371 9.94 26.00 -11.56
C GLY A 371 10.86 24.84 -11.20
N TYR A 372 10.39 23.62 -11.47
CA TYR A 372 11.14 22.38 -11.24
C TYR A 372 12.38 22.29 -12.13
N MET A 373 12.28 22.64 -13.42
CA MET A 373 13.43 22.66 -14.32
C MET A 373 14.50 23.68 -13.89
N HIS A 374 14.08 24.84 -13.37
CA HIS A 374 14.99 25.83 -12.80
C HIS A 374 15.62 25.37 -11.47
N LEU A 375 14.90 24.57 -10.67
CA LEU A 375 15.40 23.99 -9.42
C LEU A 375 16.46 22.91 -9.68
N GLU A 376 16.23 22.03 -10.65
CA GLU A 376 17.17 20.96 -11.03
C GLU A 376 18.40 21.46 -11.81
N GLY A 377 18.35 22.66 -12.39
CA GLY A 377 19.40 23.12 -13.31
C GLY A 377 19.27 22.57 -14.74
N SER A 378 18.09 22.05 -15.09
CA SER A 378 17.81 21.36 -16.36
C SER A 378 17.65 22.28 -17.58
N VAL A 379 17.68 23.61 -17.39
CA VAL A 379 17.53 24.64 -18.44
C VAL A 379 18.65 25.67 -18.38
N GLU A 380 18.97 26.27 -19.54
CA GLU A 380 19.94 27.35 -19.61
C GLU A 380 19.49 28.57 -18.78
N GLY A 381 20.42 29.16 -18.02
CA GLY A 381 20.10 30.26 -17.11
C GLY A 381 19.23 29.82 -15.92
N ALA A 382 19.34 28.56 -15.50
CA ALA A 382 18.70 28.06 -14.29
C ALA A 382 19.10 28.88 -13.05
N SER A 383 18.13 29.16 -12.19
CA SER A 383 18.41 29.80 -10.90
C SER A 383 17.30 29.49 -9.90
N LEU A 384 17.69 29.39 -8.62
CA LEU A 384 16.75 29.19 -7.53
C LEU A 384 15.73 30.35 -7.43
N GLN A 385 16.13 31.58 -7.80
CA GLN A 385 15.20 32.73 -7.83
C GLN A 385 14.08 32.54 -8.84
N ARG A 386 14.41 32.08 -10.06
CA ARG A 386 13.40 31.77 -11.07
C ARG A 386 12.52 30.62 -10.62
N ALA A 387 13.09 29.56 -10.05
CA ALA A 387 12.34 28.44 -9.48
C ALA A 387 11.31 28.93 -8.44
N PHE A 388 11.75 29.73 -7.46
CA PHE A 388 10.87 30.32 -6.44
C PHE A 388 9.74 31.14 -7.07
N SER A 389 10.05 31.99 -8.05
CA SER A 389 9.06 32.83 -8.71
C SER A 389 7.99 32.03 -9.47
N TYR A 390 8.39 30.91 -10.09
CA TYR A 390 7.48 30.04 -10.82
C TYR A 390 6.65 29.17 -9.87
N PHE A 391 7.23 28.64 -8.79
CA PHE A 391 6.45 27.92 -7.78
C PHE A 391 5.42 28.82 -7.10
N ARG A 392 5.74 30.10 -6.86
CA ARG A 392 4.75 31.06 -6.36
C ARG A 392 3.61 31.27 -7.35
N GLN A 393 3.91 31.47 -8.64
CA GLN A 393 2.89 31.59 -9.69
C GLN A 393 2.03 30.33 -9.81
N ALA A 394 2.62 29.14 -9.69
CA ALA A 394 1.90 27.87 -9.69
C ALA A 394 0.93 27.76 -8.48
N ALA A 395 1.41 28.13 -7.29
CA ALA A 395 0.59 28.14 -6.07
C ALA A 395 -0.58 29.13 -6.17
N ASP A 396 -0.36 30.32 -6.74
CA ASP A 396 -1.39 31.35 -6.91
C ASP A 396 -2.42 30.96 -7.97
N ALA A 397 -1.98 30.45 -9.12
CA ALA A 397 -2.85 30.05 -10.23
C ALA A 397 -3.67 28.78 -9.92
N GLY A 398 -3.16 27.89 -9.06
CA GLY A 398 -3.87 26.69 -8.60
C GLY A 398 -5.17 26.97 -7.82
N VAL A 399 -5.43 28.20 -7.40
CA VAL A 399 -6.67 28.60 -6.70
C VAL A 399 -7.84 28.82 -7.67
N MET A 400 -7.59 29.06 -8.97
CA MET A 400 -8.62 29.54 -9.91
C MET A 400 -9.28 28.46 -10.77
N VAL A 401 -8.73 27.24 -10.85
CA VAL A 401 -9.21 26.19 -11.76
C VAL A 401 -9.72 24.99 -10.95
N GLY A 402 -10.99 25.06 -10.53
CA GLY A 402 -11.66 24.12 -9.61
C GLY A 402 -11.82 22.66 -10.07
N GLN A 403 -10.99 22.18 -10.99
CA GLN A 403 -10.97 20.79 -11.47
C GLN A 403 -9.57 20.15 -11.40
N TRP A 404 -8.54 20.96 -11.18
CA TRP A 404 -7.15 20.51 -11.04
C TRP A 404 -6.73 20.68 -9.59
N PRO A 405 -6.16 19.65 -8.90
CA PRO A 405 -5.62 19.84 -7.57
C PRO A 405 -4.47 20.86 -7.66
N GLY A 406 -4.75 22.11 -7.30
CA GLY A 406 -3.81 23.22 -7.30
C GLY A 406 -2.57 22.91 -6.45
N HIS A 407 -1.57 22.38 -7.14
CA HIS A 407 -0.13 22.26 -6.91
C HIS A 407 0.26 22.21 -5.45
N ALA A 408 -0.24 21.20 -4.75
CA ALA A 408 0.26 20.81 -3.44
C ALA A 408 1.80 20.68 -3.49
N ASP A 409 2.35 20.23 -4.61
CA ASP A 409 3.79 20.15 -4.89
C ASP A 409 4.46 21.54 -4.92
N ALA A 410 3.85 22.54 -5.56
CA ALA A 410 4.39 23.91 -5.57
C ALA A 410 4.44 24.49 -4.15
N HIS A 411 3.38 24.28 -3.36
CA HIS A 411 3.40 24.64 -1.94
C HIS A 411 4.46 23.85 -1.18
N PHE A 412 4.65 22.56 -1.44
CA PHE A 412 5.72 21.77 -0.83
C PHE A 412 7.10 22.37 -1.14
N PHE A 413 7.42 22.65 -2.41
CA PHE A 413 8.71 23.26 -2.77
C PHE A 413 8.88 24.65 -2.19
N LEU A 414 7.85 25.51 -2.17
CA LEU A 414 7.92 26.80 -1.48
C LEU A 414 8.20 26.63 0.02
N GLY A 415 7.55 25.65 0.65
CA GLY A 415 7.81 25.27 2.04
C GLY A 415 9.27 24.88 2.26
N MET A 416 9.80 24.01 1.40
CA MET A 416 11.20 23.57 1.45
C MET A 416 12.20 24.70 1.19
N MET A 417 11.89 25.61 0.26
CA MET A 417 12.72 26.78 -0.03
C MET A 417 12.79 27.73 1.16
N HIS A 418 11.66 27.99 1.83
CA HIS A 418 11.63 28.76 3.07
C HIS A 418 12.30 28.04 4.25
N LEU A 419 12.16 26.71 4.35
CA LEU A 419 12.77 25.92 5.41
C LEU A 419 14.29 25.91 5.32
N ARG A 420 14.83 25.73 4.11
CA ARG A 420 16.27 25.57 3.85
C ARG A 420 16.99 26.88 3.50
N GLY A 421 16.25 27.98 3.29
CA GLY A 421 16.82 29.24 2.83
C GLY A 421 17.29 29.20 1.36
N MET A 422 16.58 28.47 0.49
CA MET A 422 16.90 28.39 -0.93
C MET A 422 16.18 29.53 -1.66
N ALA A 423 16.92 30.38 -2.38
CA ALA A 423 16.45 31.64 -3.01
C ALA A 423 15.96 32.74 -2.05
N VAL A 424 15.43 32.38 -0.88
CA VAL A 424 14.92 33.34 0.11
C VAL A 424 15.61 33.11 1.45
N ALA A 425 15.60 34.12 2.32
CA ALA A 425 16.08 33.92 3.70
C ALA A 425 15.21 32.84 4.38
N PRO A 426 15.80 31.99 5.25
CA PRO A 426 15.04 31.02 6.02
C PRO A 426 13.89 31.67 6.79
N ASP A 427 12.69 31.11 6.65
CA ASP A 427 11.48 31.58 7.34
C ASP A 427 10.63 30.37 7.73
N MET A 428 10.74 29.97 9.01
CA MET A 428 10.04 28.81 9.54
C MET A 428 8.52 28.97 9.48
N GLN A 429 8.00 30.19 9.71
CA GLN A 429 6.55 30.43 9.74
C GLN A 429 5.95 30.27 8.33
N ARG A 430 6.64 30.80 7.31
CA ARG A 430 6.24 30.58 5.91
C ARG A 430 6.39 29.12 5.50
N ALA A 431 7.47 28.45 5.92
CA ALA A 431 7.67 27.04 5.64
C ALA A 431 6.49 26.20 6.16
N VAL A 432 6.14 26.35 7.43
CA VAL A 432 5.00 25.69 8.08
C VAL A 432 3.68 26.01 7.38
N HIS A 433 3.47 27.27 7.00
CA HIS A 433 2.27 27.66 6.25
C HIS A 433 2.15 26.92 4.92
N HIS A 434 3.20 26.95 4.10
CA HIS A 434 3.19 26.32 2.78
C HIS A 434 3.09 24.79 2.88
N LEU A 435 3.84 24.14 3.79
CA LEU A 435 3.72 22.70 4.04
C LEU A 435 2.32 22.32 4.54
N GLY A 436 1.71 23.14 5.40
CA GLY A 436 0.34 22.92 5.86
C GLY A 436 -0.70 23.01 4.76
N VAL A 437 -0.54 23.94 3.81
CA VAL A 437 -1.41 24.01 2.62
C VAL A 437 -1.22 22.77 1.74
N ALA A 438 0.01 22.33 1.52
CA ALA A 438 0.31 21.13 0.74
C ALA A 438 -0.24 19.86 1.40
N ALA A 439 -0.04 19.69 2.70
CA ALA A 439 -0.52 18.54 3.48
C ALA A 439 -2.05 18.42 3.43
N ARG A 440 -2.79 19.52 3.63
CA ARG A 440 -4.26 19.55 3.53
C ARG A 440 -4.78 19.19 2.13
N ARG A 441 -3.96 19.35 1.09
CA ARG A 441 -4.27 18.94 -0.28
C ARG A 441 -3.82 17.52 -0.61
N GLY A 442 -3.31 16.79 0.38
CA GLY A 442 -2.94 15.39 0.27
C GLY A 442 -1.48 15.11 -0.07
N HIS A 443 -0.61 16.12 -0.06
CA HIS A 443 0.81 15.91 -0.32
C HIS A 443 1.48 15.16 0.84
N ILE A 444 2.04 13.99 0.52
CA ILE A 444 2.54 13.05 1.53
C ILE A 444 3.79 13.58 2.22
N LEU A 445 4.82 13.97 1.46
CA LEU A 445 6.06 14.49 2.04
C LEU A 445 5.80 15.74 2.87
N ALA A 446 4.97 16.66 2.38
CA ALA A 446 4.58 17.84 3.15
C ALA A 446 3.89 17.50 4.47
N GLY A 447 2.99 16.51 4.49
CA GLY A 447 2.35 16.03 5.71
C GLY A 447 3.36 15.43 6.70
N TYR A 448 4.27 14.59 6.19
CA TYR A 448 5.34 13.98 6.99
C TYR A 448 6.30 15.03 7.56
N ASP A 449 6.85 15.90 6.72
CA ASP A 449 7.79 16.95 7.11
C ASP A 449 7.15 17.93 8.10
N LEU A 450 5.89 18.31 7.86
CA LEU A 450 5.16 19.17 8.80
C LEU A 450 4.96 18.48 10.15
N ALA A 451 4.64 17.19 10.17
CA ALA A 451 4.54 16.43 11.43
C ALA A 451 5.86 16.40 12.18
N MET A 452 6.98 16.19 11.49
CA MET A 452 8.31 16.22 12.10
C MET A 452 8.67 17.62 12.64
N LEU A 453 8.26 18.69 11.95
CA LEU A 453 8.40 20.06 12.44
C LEU A 453 7.57 20.30 13.72
N HIS A 454 6.35 19.77 13.77
CA HIS A 454 5.51 19.83 14.96
C HIS A 454 6.18 19.08 16.14
N LEU A 455 6.60 17.83 15.95
CA LEU A 455 7.28 17.04 16.99
C LEU A 455 8.58 17.69 17.47
N GLY A 456 9.32 18.34 16.57
CA GLY A 456 10.54 19.08 16.89
C GLY A 456 10.29 20.44 17.57
N GLY A 457 9.04 20.86 17.77
CA GLY A 457 8.70 22.13 18.43
C GLY A 457 8.89 23.38 17.55
N HIS A 458 9.08 23.21 16.23
CA HIS A 458 9.41 24.32 15.32
C HIS A 458 8.18 25.12 14.84
N THR A 459 6.96 24.61 15.07
CA THR A 459 5.72 25.23 14.57
C THR A 459 5.11 26.26 15.51
N GLY A 460 5.55 26.29 16.78
CA GLY A 460 4.92 27.13 17.82
C GLY A 460 3.49 26.72 18.18
N SER A 461 3.00 25.57 17.69
CA SER A 461 1.68 25.04 18.03
C SER A 461 1.64 24.59 19.49
N ARG A 462 0.58 24.98 20.21
CA ARG A 462 0.29 24.48 21.57
C ARG A 462 -0.19 23.02 21.56
N ALA A 463 -0.63 22.52 20.41
CA ALA A 463 -1.09 21.16 20.19
C ALA A 463 -0.11 20.38 19.28
N ALA A 464 1.19 20.67 19.39
CA ALA A 464 2.21 20.14 18.49
C ALA A 464 2.15 18.61 18.31
N CYS A 465 2.09 17.84 19.39
CA CYS A 465 2.02 16.37 19.25
C CYS A 465 0.70 15.91 18.60
N PRO A 466 -0.49 16.32 19.06
CA PRO A 466 -1.74 15.95 18.39
C PRO A 466 -1.79 16.32 16.90
N ASP A 467 -1.33 17.52 16.53
CA ASP A 467 -1.26 17.97 15.14
C ASP A 467 -0.33 17.05 14.31
N ALA A 468 0.82 16.69 14.88
CA ALA A 468 1.77 15.79 14.24
C ALA A 468 1.19 14.39 14.03
N VAL A 469 0.57 13.81 15.07
CA VAL A 469 0.02 12.45 15.00
C VAL A 469 -1.12 12.38 13.99
N ALA A 470 -1.96 13.41 13.89
CA ALA A 470 -3.01 13.47 12.86
C ALA A 470 -2.41 13.42 11.45
N LEU A 471 -1.36 14.22 11.19
CA LEU A 471 -0.66 14.24 9.90
C LEU A 471 0.06 12.90 9.61
N LEU A 472 0.73 12.31 10.60
CA LEU A 472 1.40 11.02 10.43
C LEU A 472 0.40 9.90 10.15
N LYS A 473 -0.75 9.88 10.83
CA LYS A 473 -1.85 8.95 10.54
C LYS A 473 -2.31 9.10 9.10
N GLU A 474 -2.62 10.31 8.64
CA GLU A 474 -3.05 10.56 7.25
C GLU A 474 -2.01 10.12 6.21
N VAL A 475 -0.72 10.28 6.51
CA VAL A 475 0.38 9.81 5.64
C VAL A 475 0.44 8.29 5.64
N ALA A 476 0.44 7.67 6.81
CA ALA A 476 0.56 6.22 6.96
C ALA A 476 -0.62 5.49 6.31
N GLU A 477 -1.83 6.05 6.39
CA GLU A 477 -3.03 5.49 5.75
C GLU A 477 -2.94 5.38 4.23
N ARG A 478 -2.09 6.18 3.58
CA ARG A 478 -1.88 6.08 2.12
C ARG A 478 -1.02 4.89 1.71
N GLY A 479 -0.32 4.25 2.66
CA GLY A 479 0.57 3.14 2.40
C GLY A 479 -0.12 1.78 2.20
N TRP A 480 -1.40 1.62 2.53
CA TRP A 480 -2.03 0.30 2.65
C TRP A 480 -3.31 0.14 1.82
N PRO A 481 -3.41 -0.83 0.91
CA PRO A 481 -4.57 -1.01 0.04
C PRO A 481 -5.80 -1.62 0.74
N THR A 482 -5.75 -1.93 2.04
CA THR A 482 -6.77 -2.74 2.75
C THR A 482 -8.22 -2.26 2.57
N LEU A 483 -8.47 -0.94 2.54
CA LEU A 483 -9.81 -0.42 2.28
C LEU A 483 -10.31 -0.70 0.86
N GLN A 484 -9.40 -0.62 -0.11
CA GLN A 484 -9.68 -0.87 -1.51
C GLN A 484 -9.90 -2.37 -1.75
N GLU A 485 -9.05 -3.23 -1.17
CA GLU A 485 -9.19 -4.69 -1.21
C GLU A 485 -10.55 -5.13 -0.64
N ALA A 486 -10.91 -4.65 0.55
CA ALA A 486 -12.21 -4.92 1.17
C ALA A 486 -13.37 -4.50 0.27
N HIS A 487 -13.25 -3.36 -0.42
CA HIS A 487 -14.29 -2.87 -1.31
C HIS A 487 -14.42 -3.72 -2.57
N GLU A 488 -13.31 -4.19 -3.13
CA GLU A 488 -13.30 -5.05 -4.30
C GLU A 488 -13.89 -6.43 -4.01
N GLU A 489 -13.58 -7.01 -2.85
CA GLU A 489 -14.18 -8.26 -2.38
C GLU A 489 -15.71 -8.12 -2.19
N TRP A 490 -16.14 -6.98 -1.63
CA TRP A 490 -17.56 -6.68 -1.52
C TRP A 490 -18.25 -6.65 -2.89
N LEU A 491 -17.62 -5.99 -3.87
CA LEU A 491 -18.14 -5.92 -5.24
C LEU A 491 -18.11 -7.28 -5.96
N ARG A 492 -17.16 -8.17 -5.62
CA ARG A 492 -17.09 -9.55 -6.11
C ARG A 492 -18.15 -10.47 -5.51
N GLY A 493 -18.86 -10.03 -4.47
CA GLY A 493 -19.86 -10.84 -3.78
C GLY A 493 -19.26 -11.76 -2.72
N GLU A 494 -18.12 -11.37 -2.14
CA GLU A 494 -17.40 -12.09 -1.08
C GLU A 494 -17.51 -11.31 0.24
N PRO A 495 -18.71 -11.24 0.87
CA PRO A 495 -18.96 -10.34 1.99
C PRO A 495 -18.18 -10.71 3.26
N GLU A 496 -17.82 -11.98 3.44
CA GLU A 496 -17.06 -12.43 4.61
C GLU A 496 -15.58 -11.98 4.54
N TRP A 497 -14.96 -12.08 3.36
CA TRP A 497 -13.62 -11.52 3.11
C TRP A 497 -13.62 -10.00 3.24
N ALA A 498 -14.59 -9.34 2.62
CA ALA A 498 -14.76 -7.89 2.72
C ALA A 498 -14.91 -7.45 4.17
N LEU A 499 -15.69 -8.17 4.98
CA LEU A 499 -15.85 -7.87 6.40
C LEU A 499 -14.54 -8.03 7.17
N LEU A 500 -13.79 -9.10 6.92
CA LEU A 500 -12.49 -9.32 7.56
C LEU A 500 -11.50 -8.18 7.23
N ASN A 501 -11.42 -7.75 5.98
CA ASN A 501 -10.55 -6.65 5.58
C ASN A 501 -11.04 -5.28 6.09
N TYR A 502 -12.35 -5.03 6.17
CA TYR A 502 -12.87 -3.83 6.83
C TYR A 502 -12.60 -3.83 8.33
N LEU A 503 -12.65 -4.99 8.99
CA LEU A 503 -12.25 -5.16 10.39
C LEU A 503 -10.75 -4.90 10.58
N LYS A 504 -9.90 -5.36 9.65
CA LYS A 504 -8.46 -5.03 9.62
C LYS A 504 -8.21 -3.54 9.49
N ALA A 505 -8.87 -2.89 8.54
CA ALA A 505 -8.83 -1.44 8.39
C ALA A 505 -9.34 -0.72 9.64
N ALA A 506 -10.39 -1.22 10.28
CA ALA A 506 -10.94 -0.64 11.49
C ALA A 506 -9.94 -0.65 12.66
N GLU A 507 -9.23 -1.77 12.85
CA GLU A 507 -8.22 -1.96 13.90
C GLU A 507 -6.98 -1.09 13.67
N MET A 508 -6.59 -0.89 12.41
CA MET A 508 -5.52 0.05 12.03
C MET A 508 -5.92 1.53 12.21
N GLY A 509 -7.20 1.82 12.51
CA GLY A 509 -7.68 3.17 12.78
C GLY A 509 -8.31 3.90 11.59
N TYR A 510 -8.65 3.19 10.51
CA TYR A 510 -9.33 3.78 9.35
C TYR A 510 -10.82 3.94 9.65
N GLU A 511 -11.31 5.19 9.67
CA GLU A 511 -12.69 5.51 10.04
C GLU A 511 -13.71 4.96 9.02
N ALA A 512 -13.31 4.89 7.75
CA ALA A 512 -14.13 4.24 6.70
C ALA A 512 -14.26 2.73 6.94
N GLY A 513 -13.18 2.07 7.39
CA GLY A 513 -13.18 0.65 7.75
C GLY A 513 -14.11 0.38 8.94
N GLN A 514 -13.98 1.18 10.00
CA GLN A 514 -14.85 1.11 11.19
C GLN A 514 -16.32 1.25 10.82
N SER A 515 -16.65 2.26 9.99
CA SER A 515 -18.03 2.53 9.58
C SER A 515 -18.61 1.40 8.72
N ASN A 516 -17.81 0.86 7.79
CA ASN A 516 -18.25 -0.21 6.89
C ASN A 516 -18.40 -1.54 7.63
N ALA A 517 -17.44 -1.92 8.47
CA ALA A 517 -17.53 -3.12 9.31
C ALA A 517 -18.76 -3.06 10.23
N ALA A 518 -18.99 -1.94 10.92
CA ALA A 518 -20.16 -1.76 11.77
C ALA A 518 -21.47 -1.87 10.98
N TRP A 519 -21.53 -1.29 9.77
CA TRP A 519 -22.70 -1.37 8.89
C TRP A 519 -23.00 -2.80 8.43
N MET A 520 -21.97 -3.58 8.12
CA MET A 520 -22.07 -4.99 7.71
C MET A 520 -22.53 -5.88 8.87
N LEU A 521 -21.90 -5.74 10.04
CA LEU A 521 -22.29 -6.48 11.25
C LEU A 521 -23.75 -6.21 11.64
N ALA A 522 -24.18 -4.95 11.58
CA ALA A 522 -25.57 -4.57 11.88
C ALA A 522 -26.60 -5.19 10.91
N ARG A 523 -26.17 -5.67 9.73
CA ARG A 523 -27.01 -6.35 8.74
C ARG A 523 -26.91 -7.87 8.79
N GLY A 524 -26.17 -8.41 9.76
CA GLY A 524 -26.04 -9.85 9.97
C GLY A 524 -24.95 -10.53 9.13
N HIS A 525 -23.98 -9.78 8.59
CA HIS A 525 -22.73 -10.35 8.09
C HIS A 525 -21.82 -10.73 9.27
N GLY A 526 -20.99 -11.79 9.14
CA GLY A 526 -20.11 -12.26 10.23
C GLY A 526 -20.82 -13.00 11.36
N GLY A 527 -21.77 -13.89 10.99
CA GLY A 527 -22.77 -14.50 11.88
C GLY A 527 -22.29 -15.47 12.97
#